data_AF-T0M6C9-F1
#
_entry.id   AF-T0M6C9-F1
#
_cell.length_a   1.000
_cell.length_b   1.000
_cell.length_c   1.000
_cell.angle_alpha   90.00
_cell.angle_beta   90.00
_cell.angle_gamma   90.00
#
_symmetry.space_group_name_H-M   'P 1'
#
loop_
_entity.id
_entity.type
_entity.pdbx_description
1 polymer ?
#
loop_
_entity_poly.entity_id
_entity_poly.type
_entity_poly.pdbx_seq_one_letter_code
_entity_poly.pdbx_strand_id
1 'polypeptide(L)'
;MQFFTIPVLAIFAAGAIAMPNGWVETRDLEARVDCGQILPACNGGKVVGQTNCRCSGQISACDLWTCPGGAPNAMVCGQEGSGCVWI
;
A
#
# COMPACT_ATOMS: atom_id res chain seq x y z
N MET A 1 62.93 -23.12 -0.03
CA MET A 1 62.86 -22.46 -1.35
C MET A 1 61.44 -21.96 -1.54
N GLN A 2 61.28 -20.83 -2.22
CA GLN A 2 60.02 -20.30 -2.76
C GLN A 2 59.22 -21.40 -3.48
N PHE A 3 57.92 -21.33 -3.72
CA PHE A 3 57.03 -20.17 -3.86
C PHE A 3 55.79 -20.39 -2.93
N PHE A 4 54.69 -19.62 -2.90
CA PHE A 4 54.14 -18.65 -3.86
C PHE A 4 53.57 -17.38 -3.18
N THR A 5 52.54 -16.78 -3.77
CA THR A 5 52.17 -15.36 -3.69
C THR A 5 50.65 -15.18 -3.58
N ILE A 6 50.26 -14.13 -2.85
CA ILE A 6 49.01 -13.35 -2.98
C ILE A 6 47.72 -14.03 -2.45
N PRO A 7 46.99 -13.38 -1.52
CA PRO A 7 45.69 -13.86 -1.06
C PRO A 7 44.62 -13.64 -2.13
N VAL A 8 43.75 -14.63 -2.33
CA VAL A 8 42.58 -14.49 -3.19
C VAL A 8 41.54 -13.62 -2.47
N LEU A 9 41.52 -12.32 -2.78
CA LEU A 9 40.34 -11.47 -2.58
C LEU A 9 39.21 -11.97 -3.48
N ALA A 10 38.45 -12.95 -3.02
CA ALA A 10 37.12 -13.24 -3.54
C ALA A 10 36.11 -12.39 -2.77
N ILE A 11 35.85 -11.19 -3.30
CA ILE A 11 34.91 -10.21 -2.79
C ILE A 11 33.50 -10.83 -2.72
N PHE A 12 33.04 -11.18 -1.52
CA PHE A 12 31.63 -11.53 -1.27
C PHE A 12 30.77 -10.26 -1.21
N ALA A 13 30.65 -9.59 -2.36
CA ALA A 13 29.66 -8.54 -2.59
C ALA A 13 28.34 -9.19 -3.00
N ALA A 14 27.52 -9.58 -2.02
CA ALA A 14 26.16 -10.05 -2.26
C ALA A 14 25.22 -9.56 -1.16
N GLY A 15 24.66 -8.36 -1.35
CA GLY A 15 23.45 -7.93 -0.68
C GLY A 15 23.52 -7.81 0.85
N ALA A 16 24.15 -6.74 1.34
CA ALA A 16 23.50 -6.04 2.43
C ALA A 16 22.12 -5.62 1.89
N ILE A 17 21.07 -6.36 2.27
CA ILE A 17 19.69 -6.03 1.93
C ILE A 17 19.49 -4.59 2.40
N ALA A 18 19.23 -3.69 1.45
CA ALA A 18 18.88 -2.32 1.77
C ALA A 18 17.57 -2.37 2.55
N MET A 19 17.67 -2.39 3.88
CA MET A 19 16.53 -2.23 4.76
C MET A 19 15.97 -0.83 4.46
N PRO A 20 14.75 -0.71 3.91
CA PRO A 20 14.12 0.58 3.77
C PRO A 20 13.71 1.00 5.17
N ASN A 21 14.60 1.74 5.84
CA ASN A 21 14.33 2.40 7.12
C ASN A 21 13.34 3.54 6.87
N GLY A 22 12.09 3.16 6.62
CA GLY A 22 11.11 4.00 5.94
C GLY A 22 9.81 3.26 5.69
N TRP A 23 9.22 2.70 6.76
CA TRP A 23 7.78 2.48 6.88
C TRP A 23 7.10 1.80 5.67
N VAL A 24 7.72 0.75 5.13
CA VAL A 24 6.97 -0.20 4.31
C VAL A 24 6.07 -0.99 5.26
N GLU A 25 4.84 -0.50 5.45
CA GLU A 25 3.78 -1.29 6.06
C GLU A 25 3.57 -2.55 5.23
N THR A 26 4.19 -3.65 5.66
CA THR A 26 3.78 -5.01 5.31
C THR A 26 2.46 -5.33 6.01
N ARG A 27 1.44 -4.53 5.71
CA ARG A 27 0.04 -4.73 6.06
C ARG A 27 -0.74 -4.99 4.78
N ASP A 28 -0.93 -6.29 4.61
CA ASP A 28 -1.98 -6.90 3.81
C ASP A 28 -1.72 -6.87 2.29
N LEU A 29 -1.22 -8.03 1.83
CA LEU A 29 -1.39 -8.53 0.47
C LEU A 29 -2.84 -9.05 0.23
N GLU A 30 -3.77 -8.68 1.10
CA GLU A 30 -5.19 -8.72 0.76
C GLU A 30 -5.47 -7.61 -0.23
N ALA A 31 -6.25 -7.91 -1.28
CA ALA A 31 -6.58 -6.94 -2.31
C ALA A 31 -7.50 -5.85 -1.72
N ARG A 32 -6.89 -4.77 -1.22
CA ARG A 32 -7.60 -3.57 -0.75
C ARG A 32 -8.60 -3.13 -1.81
N VAL A 33 -9.80 -2.80 -1.37
CA VAL A 33 -10.89 -2.49 -2.28
C VAL A 33 -10.59 -1.15 -2.98
N ASP A 34 -10.28 -1.20 -4.28
CA ASP A 34 -9.93 -0.02 -5.07
C ASP A 34 -11.20 0.72 -5.54
N CYS A 35 -11.61 1.68 -4.72
CA CYS A 35 -12.68 2.62 -4.98
C CYS A 35 -12.55 3.35 -6.36
N GLY A 36 -11.34 3.58 -6.86
CA GLY A 36 -11.09 4.24 -8.15
C GLY A 36 -11.19 3.31 -9.38
N GLN A 37 -11.07 2.00 -9.18
CA GLN A 37 -11.40 0.99 -10.21
C GLN A 37 -12.90 0.63 -10.19
N ILE A 38 -13.51 0.55 -9.01
CA ILE A 38 -14.90 0.10 -8.84
C ILE A 38 -15.92 1.19 -9.20
N LEU A 39 -15.64 2.46 -8.85
CA LEU A 39 -16.53 3.58 -9.13
C LEU A 39 -15.91 4.55 -10.15
N PRO A 40 -16.48 4.66 -11.38
CA PRO A 40 -16.00 5.59 -12.40
C PRO A 40 -15.93 7.05 -11.93
N ALA A 41 -16.83 7.46 -11.02
CA ALA A 41 -16.85 8.79 -10.42
C ALA A 41 -15.67 9.06 -9.45
N CYS A 42 -14.96 8.02 -9.01
CA CYS A 42 -13.73 8.13 -8.22
C CYS A 42 -12.48 7.71 -9.02
N ASN A 43 -12.57 7.54 -10.35
CA ASN A 43 -11.42 7.15 -11.15
C ASN A 43 -10.34 8.24 -11.11
N GLY A 44 -9.12 7.87 -10.72
CA GLY A 44 -8.04 8.83 -10.40
C GLY A 44 -8.06 9.36 -8.96
N GLY A 45 -8.96 8.84 -8.11
CA GLY A 45 -8.92 9.07 -6.66
C GLY A 45 -7.77 8.34 -5.98
N LYS A 46 -7.55 8.63 -4.69
CA LYS A 46 -6.48 8.01 -3.89
C LYS A 46 -6.89 7.85 -2.43
N VAL A 47 -6.34 6.84 -1.77
CA VAL A 47 -6.39 6.70 -0.30
C VAL A 47 -5.64 7.87 0.34
N VAL A 48 -6.25 8.48 1.36
CA VAL A 48 -5.68 9.55 2.20
C VAL A 48 -5.60 9.16 3.68
N GLY A 49 -6.10 7.99 4.05
CA GLY A 49 -5.97 7.43 5.40
C GLY A 49 -6.89 6.21 5.59
N GLN A 50 -7.05 5.78 6.84
CA GLN A 50 -8.05 4.78 7.24
C GLN A 50 -8.97 5.34 8.32
N THR A 51 -10.19 4.81 8.38
CA THR A 51 -11.21 5.22 9.35
C THR A 51 -12.11 4.04 9.72
N ASN A 52 -12.84 4.15 10.83
CA ASN A 52 -13.87 3.17 11.14
C ASN A 52 -15.00 3.31 10.11
N CYS A 53 -15.40 2.18 9.51
CA CYS A 53 -16.50 2.17 8.56
C CYS A 53 -17.78 2.74 9.20
N ARG A 54 -18.39 3.73 8.54
CA ARG A 54 -19.57 4.45 9.05
C ARG A 54 -20.89 3.87 8.55
N CYS A 55 -20.84 3.01 7.54
CA CYS A 55 -22.00 2.51 6.82
C CYS A 55 -22.27 1.06 7.16
N SER A 56 -23.53 0.74 7.46
CA SER A 56 -23.99 -0.64 7.67
C SER A 56 -23.74 -1.49 6.43
N GLY A 57 -23.01 -2.59 6.58
CA GLY A 57 -22.61 -3.48 5.49
C GLY A 57 -21.12 -3.45 5.17
N GLN A 58 -20.42 -2.35 5.51
CA GLN A 58 -18.96 -2.29 5.42
C GLN A 58 -18.30 -3.05 6.58
N ILE A 59 -17.26 -3.82 6.29
CA ILE A 59 -16.58 -4.72 7.22
C ILE A 59 -15.13 -4.25 7.44
N SER A 60 -14.64 -4.41 8.67
CA SER A 60 -13.30 -4.05 9.15
C SER A 60 -13.00 -2.53 9.14
N ALA A 61 -11.75 -2.13 8.91
CA ALA A 61 -11.32 -0.74 8.82
C ALA A 61 -11.45 -0.24 7.38
N CYS A 62 -12.13 0.88 7.17
CA CYS A 62 -12.35 1.45 5.84
C CYS A 62 -11.15 2.28 5.40
N ASP A 63 -10.70 2.10 4.16
CA ASP A 63 -9.81 3.06 3.50
C ASP A 63 -10.61 4.35 3.19
N LEU A 64 -10.08 5.50 3.60
CA LEU A 64 -10.63 6.81 3.29
C LEU A 64 -10.02 7.31 1.98
N TRP A 65 -10.85 7.57 0.99
CA TRP A 65 -10.48 8.02 -0.35
C TRP A 65 -10.84 9.48 -0.56
N THR A 66 -9.98 10.20 -1.27
CA THR A 66 -10.31 11.48 -1.92
C THR A 66 -10.42 11.24 -3.42
N CYS A 67 -11.61 11.47 -3.96
CA CYS A 67 -11.93 11.32 -5.38
C CYS A 67 -11.77 12.66 -6.13
N PRO A 68 -11.55 12.65 -7.46
CA PRO A 68 -11.45 13.90 -8.22
C PRO A 68 -12.78 14.67 -8.28
N GLY A 69 -12.72 15.98 -8.45
CA GLY A 69 -13.89 16.86 -8.54
C GLY A 69 -13.97 17.89 -7.41
N GLY A 70 -15.13 18.53 -7.27
CA GLY A 70 -15.36 19.58 -6.25
C GLY A 70 -15.45 18.99 -4.84
N ALA A 71 -14.93 19.71 -3.84
CA ALA A 71 -14.98 19.27 -2.45
C ALA A 71 -16.43 19.09 -1.93
N PRO A 72 -16.69 18.11 -1.04
CA PRO A 72 -15.71 17.33 -0.29
C PRO A 72 -15.16 16.08 -1.02
N ASN A 73 -15.90 15.50 -1.98
CA ASN A 73 -15.56 14.30 -2.75
C ASN A 73 -14.75 13.23 -1.97
N ALA A 74 -15.22 12.93 -0.76
CA ALA A 74 -14.65 11.92 0.12
C ALA A 74 -15.48 10.63 0.03
N MET A 75 -14.80 9.49 0.11
CA MET A 75 -15.43 8.18 0.01
C MET A 75 -14.77 7.19 0.97
N VAL A 76 -15.52 6.22 1.48
CA VAL A 76 -14.99 5.12 2.29
C VAL A 76 -15.13 3.80 1.55
N CYS A 77 -14.02 3.07 1.44
CA CYS A 77 -13.96 1.71 0.93
C CYS A 77 -13.86 0.74 2.11
N GLY A 78 -14.88 -0.09 2.33
CA GLY A 78 -14.77 -1.22 3.26
C GLY A 78 -13.96 -2.35 2.64
N GLN A 79 -13.16 -3.05 3.43
CA GLN A 79 -12.38 -4.20 2.95
C GLN A 79 -13.27 -5.42 2.70
N GLU A 80 -12.68 -6.57 2.36
CA GLU A 80 -13.39 -7.84 2.15
C GLU A 80 -14.50 -7.75 1.07
N GLY A 81 -14.35 -6.82 0.12
CA GLY A 81 -15.35 -6.56 -0.94
C GLY A 81 -16.63 -5.88 -0.45
N SER A 82 -16.67 -5.36 0.79
CA SER A 82 -17.87 -4.80 1.43
C SER A 82 -18.32 -3.43 0.89
N GLY A 83 -17.56 -2.85 -0.05
CA GLY A 83 -18.04 -1.82 -0.97
C GLY A 83 -17.73 -0.37 -0.58
N CYS A 84 -18.10 0.53 -1.48
CA CYS A 84 -17.68 1.93 -1.51
C CYS A 84 -18.86 2.88 -1.25
N VAL A 85 -18.75 3.84 -0.32
CA VAL A 85 -19.82 4.82 -0.02
C VAL A 85 -19.26 6.23 0.16
N TRP A 86 -19.88 7.21 -0.50
CA TRP A 86 -19.56 8.66 -0.37
C TRP A 86 -19.93 9.20 1.02
N ILE A 87 -19.11 10.11 1.57
CA ILE A 87 -19.27 10.73 2.89
C ILE A 87 -18.96 12.22 2.93
#